data_AF-A0A838PKR4-F1
#
_entry.id   AF-A0A838PKR4-F1
#
_cell.length_a   1.000
_cell.length_b   1.000
_cell.length_c   1.000
_cell.angle_alpha   90.00
_cell.angle_beta   90.00
_cell.angle_gamma   90.00
#
_symmetry.space_group_name_H-M   'P 1'
#
loop_
_entity.id
_entity.type
_entity.pdbx_description
1 polymer ?
#
loop_
_entity_poly.entity_id
_entity_poly.type
_entity_poly.pdbx_seq_one_letter_code
_entity_poly.pdbx_strand_id
1 'polypeptide(L)' 'MDAKSLKQATIVGHSMGSFIAQHVAVRAPERVNRLVLVASATHSQ' A
#
# COMPACT_ATOMS: atom_id res chain seq x y z
N MET A 1 4.27 10.69 -2.86
CA MET A 1 2.92 11.32 -2.97
C MET A 1 3.01 12.84 -2.97
N ASP A 2 3.94 13.41 -2.20
CA ASP A 2 4.15 14.86 -2.10
C ASP A 2 4.56 15.49 -3.43
N ALA A 3 5.38 14.79 -4.23
CA ALA A 3 5.73 15.20 -5.59
C ALA A 3 4.52 15.34 -6.54
N LYS A 4 3.37 14.76 -6.18
CA LYS A 4 2.10 14.88 -6.91
C LYS A 4 1.04 15.64 -6.09
N SER A 5 1.43 16.27 -4.99
CA SER A 5 0.54 16.97 -4.05
C SER A 5 -0.65 16.14 -3.56
N LEU A 6 -0.50 14.81 -3.51
CA LEU A 6 -1.55 13.89 -3.04
C LEU A 6 -1.45 13.70 -1.54
N LYS A 7 -2.47 14.14 -0.79
CA LYS A 7 -2.55 13.90 0.65
C LYS A 7 -2.82 12.42 0.95
N GLN A 8 -3.75 11.80 0.23
CA GLN A 8 -4.12 10.40 0.37
C GLN A 8 -4.34 9.74 -0.98
N ALA A 9 -4.24 8.41 -1.03
CA ALA A 9 -4.60 7.63 -2.21
C ALA A 9 -5.13 6.24 -1.84
N THR A 10 -5.83 5.61 -2.77
CA THR A 10 -6.00 4.15 -2.78
C THR A 10 -4.71 3.53 -3.30
N ILE A 11 -4.15 2.57 -2.56
CA ILE A 11 -2.94 1.85 -2.97
C ILE A 11 -3.31 0.41 -3.31
N VAL A 12 -2.90 -0.02 -4.50
CA VAL A 12 -3.09 -1.39 -4.98
C VAL A 12 -1.72 -2.07 -5.03
N GLY A 13 -1.58 -3.20 -4.36
CA GLY A 13 -0.39 -4.05 -4.41
C GLY A 13 -0.71 -5.42 -5.00
N HIS A 14 0.01 -5.81 -6.06
CA HIS A 14 -0.14 -7.10 -6.73
C HIS A 14 1.08 -7.99 -6.50
N SER A 15 0.88 -9.27 -6.17
CA SER A 15 1.96 -10.24 -5.93
C SER A 15 2.96 -9.70 -4.89
N MET A 16 4.26 -9.67 -5.21
CA MET A 16 5.29 -9.07 -4.36
C MET A 16 5.00 -7.60 -3.99
N GLY A 17 4.35 -6.84 -4.89
CA GLY A 17 3.97 -5.45 -4.63
C GLY A 17 2.96 -5.30 -3.49
N SER A 18 2.26 -6.38 -3.11
CA SER A 18 1.37 -6.39 -1.94
C SER A 18 2.11 -6.20 -0.62
N PHE A 19 3.36 -6.66 -0.49
CA PHE A 19 4.17 -6.41 0.70
C PHE A 19 4.56 -4.94 0.82
N ILE A 20 4.89 -4.29 -0.29
CA ILE A 20 5.18 -2.85 -0.33
C ILE A 20 3.94 -2.06 0.07
N ALA A 21 2.78 -2.40 -0.50
CA ALA A 21 1.52 -1.72 -0.20
C ALA A 21 1.13 -1.86 1.29
N GLN A 22 1.31 -3.05 1.88
CA GLN A 22 1.13 -3.27 3.32
C GLN A 22 2.10 -2.43 4.16
N HIS A 23 3.39 -2.41 3.78
CA HIS A 23 4.40 -1.62 4.50
C HIS A 23 4.09 -0.12 4.51
N VAL A 24 3.61 0.42 3.38
CA VAL A 24 3.17 1.82 3.29
C VAL A 24 1.96 2.08 4.20
N ALA A 25 0.97 1.18 4.20
CA ALA A 25 -0.23 1.33 5.02
C ALA A 25 0.06 1.28 6.53
N VAL A 26 1.06 0.49 6.95
CA VAL A 26 1.49 0.43 8.36
C VAL A 26 2.28 1.67 8.76
N ARG A 27 3.20 2.14 7.90
CA ARG A 27 4.10 3.25 8.25
C ARG A 27 3.50 4.64 8.11
N ALA A 28 2.55 4.82 7.20
CA ALA A 28 1.92 6.10 6.92
C ALA A 28 0.41 5.91 6.67
N PRO A 29 -0.34 5.40 7.66
CA PRO A 29 -1.78 5.10 7.51
C PRO A 29 -2.59 6.33 7.11
N GLU A 30 -2.20 7.52 7.55
CA GLU A 30 -2.81 8.79 7.19
C GLU A 30 -2.71 9.13 5.71
N ARG A 31 -1.84 8.44 4.95
CA ARG A 31 -1.66 8.60 3.50
C ARG A 31 -2.48 7.59 2.69
N VAL A 32 -3.10 6.60 3.32
CA VAL A 32 -3.82 5.50 2.64
C VAL A 32 -5.32 5.59 2.91
N ASN A 33 -6.11 5.87 1.87
CA ASN A 33 -7.57 5.87 1.97
C ASN A 33 -8.13 4.43 1.93
N ARG A 34 -7.56 3.60 1.06
CA ARG A 34 -7.91 2.19 0.89
C ARG A 34 -6.69 1.40 0.47
N LEU A 35 -6.58 0.16 0.96
CA LEU A 35 -5.55 -0.79 0.56
C LEU A 35 -6.22 -1.96 -0.17
N VAL A 36 -5.77 -2.25 -1.39
CA VAL A 36 -6.25 -3.39 -2.19
C VAL A 36 -5.08 -4.33 -2.46
N LEU A 37 -5.24 -5.60 -2.11
CA LEU A 37 -4.22 -6.62 -2.24
C LEU A 37 -4.68 -7.68 -3.25
N VAL A 38 -3.88 -7.91 -4.29
CA VAL A 38 -4.19 -8.87 -5.36
C VAL A 38 -3.08 -9.91 -5.44
N ALA A 39 -3.44 -11.20 -5.45
CA ALA A 39 -2.46 -12.31 -5.41
C ALA A 39 -1.41 -12.13 -4.28
N SER A 40 -1.88 -11.75 -3.09
CA SER A 40 -1.04 -11.37 -1.95
C SER A 40 -0.73 -12.55 -1.04
N ALA A 41 0.25 -12.36 -0.16
CA ALA A 41 0.54 -13.25 0.95
C ALA A 41 0.62 -12.43 2.26
N THR A 42 0.31 -13.08 3.37
CA THR A 42 0.33 -12.48 4.72
C THR A 42 1.72 -12.44 5.34
N HIS A 43 2.66 -13.19 4.77
CA HIS A 43 4.07 -13.28 5.18
C HIS A 43 4.88 -13.83 3.99
N SER A 44 6.17 -13.46 3.92
CA SER A 44 7.11 -14.20 3.09
C SER A 44 7.47 -15.47 3.85
N GLN A 45 7.13 -16.64 3.29
CA GLN A 45 7.74 -17.91 3.70
C GLN A 45 9.26 -17.85 3.48
#